data_AF-A0A7T1HYP1-F1
#
_entry.id   AF-A0A7T1HYP1-F1
#
_cell.length_a   1.000
_cell.length_b   1.000
_cell.length_c   1.000
_cell.angle_alpha   90.00
_cell.angle_beta   90.00
_cell.angle_gamma   90.00
#
_symmetry.space_group_name_H-M   'P 1'
#
loop_
_entity.id
_entity.type
_entity.pdbx_description
1 polymer ?
#
loop_
_entity_poly.entity_id
_entity_poly.type
_entity_poly.pdbx_seq_one_letter_code
_entity_poly.pdbx_strand_id
1 'polypeptide(L)'
;MKESPRPAQQDSPGGLDGIVLVGLGVGAESGPGSLPPLAAVSRRLAETLRRPVLELDTTAGPDAALSGLGHQAEACGGGWLAGLESDVGLSLADGRCWAEALGAWRQPVVLVIASHQLYSGVPAAATALLRQWQVPLLGLLQWGGVWQAGERQREGLPWLGLLEPEDRSDAAPADDSGPALATAVALRWSQLERP
;
A
#
# COMPACT_ATOMS: atom_id res chain seq x y z
N MET A 1 -33.34 -14.14 2.40
CA MET A 1 -31.99 -13.57 2.24
C MET A 1 -32.09 -12.11 2.65
N LYS A 2 -31.47 -11.73 3.76
CA LYS A 2 -31.40 -10.32 4.18
C LYS A 2 -30.35 -9.66 3.31
N GLU A 3 -30.75 -8.76 2.43
CA GLU A 3 -29.81 -7.85 1.75
C GLU A 3 -29.14 -7.00 2.83
N SER A 4 -27.83 -7.16 2.99
CA SER A 4 -27.03 -6.23 3.78
C SER A 4 -27.15 -4.85 3.14
N PRO A 5 -27.46 -3.80 3.90
CA PRO A 5 -27.57 -2.46 3.34
C PRO A 5 -26.20 -2.06 2.78
N ARG A 6 -26.16 -1.79 1.48
CA ARG A 6 -25.08 -1.04 0.83
C ARG A 6 -24.86 0.21 1.68
N PRO A 7 -23.64 0.50 2.17
CA PRO A 7 -23.41 1.78 2.83
C PRO A 7 -23.90 2.87 1.88
N ALA A 8 -24.73 3.76 2.42
CA ALA A 8 -25.26 4.88 1.69
C ALA A 8 -24.09 5.55 0.95
N GLN A 9 -24.34 5.90 -0.30
CA GLN A 9 -23.49 6.74 -1.14
C GLN A 9 -23.41 8.12 -0.47
N GLN A 10 -22.72 8.18 0.66
CA GLN A 10 -22.35 9.38 1.37
C GLN A 10 -21.30 10.03 0.48
N ASP A 11 -21.54 11.30 0.16
CA ASP A 11 -20.61 12.20 -0.51
C ASP A 11 -19.18 11.84 -0.14
N SER A 12 -18.36 11.42 -1.12
CA SER A 12 -16.95 11.16 -0.90
C SER A 12 -16.34 12.40 -0.25
N PRO A 13 -16.00 12.37 1.05
CA PRO A 13 -15.40 13.53 1.67
C PRO A 13 -14.04 13.75 1.02
N GLY A 14 -13.68 15.02 0.85
CA GLY A 14 -12.52 15.57 0.14
C GLY A 14 -11.36 14.63 -0.17
N GLY A 15 -10.95 14.64 -1.45
CA GLY A 15 -9.60 14.31 -1.94
C GLY A 15 -8.93 13.11 -1.29
N LEU A 16 -8.95 11.96 -2.00
CA LEU A 16 -8.15 10.78 -1.70
C LEU A 16 -6.64 11.04 -1.89
N ASP A 17 -6.08 12.15 -1.40
CA ASP A 17 -4.67 12.52 -1.55
C ASP A 17 -3.71 11.59 -0.77
N GLY A 18 -4.23 10.50 -0.20
CA GLY A 18 -3.52 9.54 0.62
C GLY A 18 -3.21 8.22 -0.06
N ILE A 19 -2.13 7.59 0.38
CA ILE A 19 -1.73 6.25 -0.03
C ILE A 19 -1.77 5.33 1.18
N VAL A 20 -2.46 4.19 1.06
CA VAL A 20 -2.34 3.10 2.03
C VAL A 20 -1.30 2.09 1.53
N LEU A 21 -0.33 1.76 2.37
CA LEU A 21 0.65 0.70 2.12
C LEU A 21 0.09 -0.61 2.65
N VAL A 22 0.02 -1.61 1.77
CA VAL A 22 -0.49 -2.94 2.12
C VAL A 22 0.55 -4.01 1.84
N GLY A 23 0.44 -5.13 2.52
CA GLY A 23 1.22 -6.33 2.26
C GLY A 23 0.35 -7.58 2.33
N LEU A 24 0.92 -8.71 1.93
CA LEU A 24 0.40 -10.04 2.27
C LEU A 24 1.40 -10.73 3.19
N GLY A 25 0.88 -11.52 4.12
CA GLY A 25 1.67 -12.29 5.06
C GLY A 25 0.93 -12.57 6.36
N VAL A 26 1.36 -13.62 7.06
CA VAL A 26 0.78 -14.01 8.36
C VAL A 26 1.74 -13.65 9.48
N GLY A 27 1.25 -12.87 10.46
CA GLY A 27 1.99 -12.51 11.66
C GLY A 27 3.08 -11.45 11.50
N ALA A 28 3.50 -10.89 12.63
CA ALA A 28 4.54 -9.86 12.75
C ALA A 28 5.96 -10.45 12.90
N GLU A 29 6.09 -11.76 13.05
CA GLU A 29 7.38 -12.42 13.28
C GLU A 29 8.11 -12.67 11.97
N SER A 30 9.41 -12.32 11.94
CA SER A 30 10.29 -12.52 10.78
C SER A 30 10.34 -14.00 10.39
N GLY A 31 9.82 -14.32 9.21
CA GLY A 31 9.76 -15.70 8.71
C GLY A 31 9.27 -15.80 7.28
N PRO A 32 9.38 -16.98 6.66
CA PRO A 32 8.81 -17.22 5.34
C PRO A 32 7.29 -17.02 5.40
N GLY A 33 6.81 -15.96 4.75
CA GLY A 33 5.39 -15.59 4.77
C GLY A 33 5.02 -14.50 5.78
N SER A 34 5.98 -13.88 6.47
CA SER A 34 5.70 -12.70 7.32
C SER A 34 5.27 -11.50 6.48
N LEU A 35 4.45 -10.63 7.09
CA LEU A 35 4.09 -9.34 6.51
C LEU A 35 5.38 -8.49 6.35
N PRO A 36 5.49 -7.65 5.30
CA PRO A 36 6.49 -6.60 5.26
C PRO A 36 6.39 -5.68 6.50
N PRO A 37 7.51 -5.08 6.96
CA PRO A 37 7.51 -4.16 8.10
C PRO A 37 6.91 -2.80 7.70
N LEU A 38 5.59 -2.74 7.55
CA LEU A 38 4.89 -1.60 6.95
C LEU A 38 5.07 -0.28 7.70
N ALA A 39 5.28 -0.29 9.02
CA ALA A 39 5.65 0.91 9.77
C ALA A 39 6.98 1.51 9.27
N ALA A 40 8.01 0.67 9.11
CA ALA A 40 9.32 1.11 8.60
C ALA A 40 9.25 1.56 7.14
N VAL A 41 8.49 0.82 6.30
CA VAL A 41 8.28 1.19 4.89
C VAL A 41 7.53 2.52 4.79
N SER A 42 6.49 2.73 5.60
CA SER A 42 5.71 3.97 5.64
C SER A 42 6.58 5.17 5.97
N ARG A 43 7.40 5.08 7.03
CA ARG A 43 8.34 6.14 7.40
C ARG A 43 9.31 6.46 6.26
N ARG A 44 9.93 5.44 5.68
CA ARG A 44 10.96 5.62 4.65
C ARG A 44 10.38 6.16 3.34
N LEU A 45 9.19 5.73 2.96
CA LEU A 45 8.49 6.26 1.80
C LEU A 45 7.99 7.68 2.04
N ALA A 46 7.53 7.99 3.25
CA ALA A 46 7.13 9.33 3.66
C ALA A 46 8.26 10.35 3.55
N GLU A 47 9.48 9.98 3.95
CA GLU A 47 10.68 10.80 3.73
C GLU A 47 10.93 11.05 2.24
N THR A 48 10.81 9.99 1.44
CA THR A 48 11.04 10.05 -0.02
C THR A 48 10.01 10.94 -0.71
N LEU A 49 8.73 10.84 -0.32
CA LEU A 49 7.63 11.59 -0.90
C LEU A 49 7.36 12.94 -0.23
N ARG A 50 8.03 13.22 0.90
CA ARG A 50 7.79 14.39 1.78
C ARG A 50 6.32 14.50 2.21
N ARG A 51 5.75 13.39 2.67
CA ARG A 51 4.36 13.28 3.14
C ARG A 51 4.32 12.85 4.60
N PRO A 52 3.34 13.30 5.40
CA PRO A 52 3.16 12.78 6.75
C PRO A 52 2.72 11.31 6.73
N VAL A 53 3.11 10.57 7.76
CA VAL A 53 2.54 9.25 8.07
C VAL A 53 1.39 9.44 9.05
N LEU A 54 0.24 8.85 8.73
CA LEU A 54 -0.94 8.80 9.60
C LEU A 54 -1.11 7.40 10.16
N GLU A 55 -1.79 7.32 11.30
CA GLU A 55 -2.11 6.06 11.96
C GLU A 55 -3.45 5.51 11.44
N LEU A 56 -3.44 4.25 11.01
CA LEU A 56 -4.64 3.52 10.62
C LEU A 56 -5.11 2.66 11.79
N ASP A 57 -6.14 3.11 12.50
CA ASP A 57 -6.75 2.35 13.59
C ASP A 57 -7.58 1.18 13.05
N THR A 58 -6.98 0.00 13.00
CA THR A 58 -7.64 -1.22 12.50
C THR A 58 -8.64 -1.84 13.48
N THR A 59 -8.71 -1.36 14.74
CA THR A 59 -9.55 -1.97 15.79
C THR A 59 -11.04 -1.65 15.62
N ALA A 60 -11.36 -0.51 15.01
CA ALA A 60 -12.73 -0.06 14.77
C ALA A 60 -13.39 -0.70 13.53
N GLY A 61 -12.67 -1.57 12.81
CA GLY A 61 -13.08 -2.12 11.52
C GLY A 61 -12.72 -1.22 10.34
N PRO A 62 -12.78 -1.73 9.11
CA PRO A 62 -12.11 -1.11 7.97
C PRO A 62 -12.74 0.22 7.54
N ASP A 63 -14.07 0.33 7.55
CA ASP A 63 -14.76 1.56 7.16
C ASP A 63 -14.51 2.69 8.15
N ALA A 64 -14.55 2.39 9.46
CA ALA A 64 -14.28 3.37 10.50
C ALA A 64 -12.82 3.85 10.46
N ALA A 65 -11.89 2.93 10.20
CA ALA A 65 -10.47 3.23 10.06
C ALA A 65 -10.19 4.17 8.87
N LEU A 66 -10.76 3.87 7.70
CA LEU A 66 -10.61 4.70 6.49
C LEU A 66 -11.28 6.07 6.66
N SER A 67 -12.46 6.12 7.30
CA SER A 67 -13.11 7.37 7.68
C SER A 67 -12.25 8.20 8.63
N GLY A 68 -11.62 7.57 9.62
CA GLY A 68 -10.73 8.21 10.58
C GLY A 68 -9.47 8.80 9.93
N LEU A 69 -8.93 8.14 8.91
CA LEU A 69 -7.83 8.69 8.11
C LEU A 69 -8.23 9.96 7.36
N GLY A 70 -9.46 10.00 6.81
CA GLY A 70 -9.98 11.21 6.16
C GLY A 70 -9.97 12.42 7.11
N HIS A 71 -10.43 12.25 8.35
CA HIS A 71 -10.41 13.32 9.36
C HIS A 71 -8.99 13.75 9.77
N GLN A 72 -8.06 12.80 9.89
CA GLN A 72 -6.65 13.12 10.16
C GLN A 72 -6.02 13.89 8.99
N ALA A 73 -6.36 13.51 7.75
CA ALA A 73 -5.83 14.14 6.54
C ALA A 73 -6.24 15.61 6.43
N GLU A 74 -7.48 15.95 6.78
CA GLU A 74 -7.97 17.35 6.82
C GLU A 74 -7.11 18.22 7.74
N ALA A 75 -6.65 17.68 8.87
CA ALA A 75 -5.80 18.39 9.82
C ALA A 75 -4.37 18.62 9.28
N CYS A 76 -3.89 17.75 8.38
CA CYS A 76 -2.55 17.87 7.78
C CYS A 76 -2.51 18.75 6.52
N GLY A 77 -3.66 19.04 5.90
CA GLY A 77 -3.77 19.96 4.77
C GLY A 77 -3.07 19.49 3.49
N GLY A 78 -2.91 18.18 3.30
CA GLY A 78 -2.25 17.60 2.14
C GLY A 78 -2.26 16.07 2.16
N GLY A 79 -1.62 15.47 1.17
CA GLY A 79 -1.65 14.03 1.02
C GLY A 79 -0.69 13.27 1.93
N TRP A 80 -1.05 12.04 2.27
CA TRP A 80 -0.53 11.30 3.41
C TRP A 80 -0.16 9.85 3.06
N LEU A 81 0.49 9.15 3.99
CA LEU A 81 0.76 7.72 3.94
C LEU A 81 0.25 7.03 5.19
N ALA A 82 -0.31 5.83 5.07
CA ALA A 82 -0.65 4.98 6.22
C ALA A 82 -0.30 3.53 5.93
N GLY A 83 0.20 2.80 6.93
CA GLY A 83 0.48 1.37 6.82
C GLY A 83 -0.68 0.53 7.34
N LEU A 84 -1.15 -0.44 6.55
CA LEU A 84 -2.09 -1.46 7.02
C LEU A 84 -1.32 -2.63 7.61
N GLU A 85 -1.15 -2.67 8.93
CA GLU A 85 -0.40 -3.73 9.65
C GLU A 85 -1.13 -5.08 9.73
N SER A 86 -1.85 -5.45 8.67
CA SER A 86 -2.56 -6.71 8.53
C SER A 86 -2.57 -7.16 7.05
N ASP A 87 -2.73 -8.46 6.82
CA ASP A 87 -2.87 -8.98 5.46
C ASP A 87 -4.17 -8.48 4.84
N VAL A 88 -4.04 -7.89 3.65
CA VAL A 88 -5.17 -7.24 2.96
C VAL A 88 -6.27 -8.22 2.54
N GLY A 89 -5.95 -9.50 2.37
CA GLY A 89 -6.87 -10.58 2.02
C GLY A 89 -7.37 -11.39 3.22
N LEU A 90 -6.92 -11.10 4.44
CA LEU A 90 -7.38 -11.81 5.62
C LEU A 90 -8.86 -11.52 5.89
N SER A 91 -9.62 -12.59 6.15
CA SER A 91 -11.02 -12.47 6.54
C SER A 91 -11.14 -11.84 7.93
N LEU A 92 -11.96 -10.80 8.02
CA LEU A 92 -12.33 -10.10 9.24
C LEU A 92 -13.50 -10.80 9.92
N ALA A 93 -13.78 -10.42 11.18
CA ALA A 93 -14.84 -11.01 11.99
C ALA A 93 -16.26 -10.85 11.38
N ASP A 94 -16.46 -9.82 10.55
CA ASP A 94 -17.71 -9.56 9.83
C ASP A 94 -17.81 -10.31 8.49
N GLY A 95 -16.80 -11.12 8.14
CA GLY A 95 -16.73 -11.90 6.90
C GLY A 95 -16.18 -11.15 5.69
N ARG A 96 -15.87 -9.85 5.81
CA ARG A 96 -15.23 -9.04 4.75
C ARG A 96 -13.71 -9.16 4.82
N CYS A 97 -13.02 -8.49 3.91
CA CYS A 97 -11.56 -8.30 3.96
C CYS A 97 -11.19 -6.82 3.74
N TRP A 98 -9.95 -6.46 4.05
CA TRP A 98 -9.45 -5.10 3.81
C TRP A 98 -9.44 -4.73 2.33
N ALA A 99 -9.14 -5.67 1.43
CA ALA A 99 -9.16 -5.41 -0.01
C ALA A 99 -10.54 -4.95 -0.50
N GLU A 100 -11.61 -5.55 0.02
CA GLU A 100 -13.00 -5.15 -0.29
C GLU A 100 -13.29 -3.72 0.17
N ALA A 101 -12.92 -3.37 1.41
CA ALA A 101 -13.14 -2.03 1.94
C ALA A 101 -12.30 -0.96 1.20
N LEU A 102 -11.02 -1.22 0.97
CA LEU A 102 -10.16 -0.32 0.19
C LEU A 102 -10.73 -0.07 -1.21
N GLY A 103 -11.32 -1.11 -1.81
CA GLY A 103 -12.01 -1.02 -3.10
C GLY A 103 -13.27 -0.17 -3.06
N ALA A 104 -14.12 -0.38 -2.06
CA ALA A 104 -15.36 0.36 -1.85
C ALA A 104 -15.11 1.86 -1.62
N TRP A 105 -14.06 2.19 -0.88
CA TRP A 105 -13.63 3.57 -0.62
C TRP A 105 -12.79 4.18 -1.75
N ARG A 106 -12.46 3.39 -2.79
CA ARG A 106 -11.53 3.78 -3.87
C ARG A 106 -10.18 4.26 -3.33
N GLN A 107 -9.74 3.75 -2.18
CA GLN A 107 -8.51 4.19 -1.53
C GLN A 107 -7.28 3.80 -2.36
N PRO A 108 -6.44 4.76 -2.80
CA PRO A 108 -5.20 4.43 -3.50
C PRO A 108 -4.24 3.64 -2.62
N VAL A 109 -3.62 2.62 -3.22
CA VAL A 109 -2.76 1.66 -2.53
C VAL A 109 -1.43 1.45 -3.23
N VAL A 110 -0.36 1.30 -2.45
CA VAL A 110 0.90 0.70 -2.90
C VAL A 110 1.06 -0.66 -2.22
N LEU A 111 1.29 -1.68 -3.03
CA LEU A 111 1.55 -3.04 -2.55
C LEU A 111 3.04 -3.19 -2.25
N VAL A 112 3.39 -3.48 -1.01
CA VAL A 112 4.76 -3.68 -0.56
C VAL A 112 5.10 -5.17 -0.64
N ILE A 113 6.19 -5.49 -1.34
CA ILE A 113 6.71 -6.85 -1.48
C ILE A 113 8.08 -6.91 -0.82
N ALA A 114 8.19 -7.68 0.25
CA ALA A 114 9.47 -7.92 0.90
C ALA A 114 10.38 -8.81 0.04
N SER A 115 11.70 -8.64 0.17
CA SER A 115 12.67 -9.39 -0.64
C SER A 115 12.49 -10.91 -0.64
N HIS A 116 12.07 -11.52 0.47
CA HIS A 116 11.79 -12.96 0.56
C HIS A 116 10.55 -13.42 -0.22
N GLN A 117 9.69 -12.49 -0.64
CA GLN A 117 8.45 -12.76 -1.37
C GLN A 117 8.61 -12.61 -2.90
N LEU A 118 9.73 -12.03 -3.37
CA LEU A 118 9.91 -11.64 -4.78
C LEU A 118 9.78 -12.81 -5.77
N TYR A 119 10.30 -13.98 -5.43
CA TYR A 119 10.30 -15.17 -6.30
C TYR A 119 9.16 -16.13 -5.97
N SER A 120 8.11 -15.63 -5.33
CA SER A 120 6.90 -16.40 -5.00
C SER A 120 5.72 -15.97 -5.88
N GLY A 121 4.57 -16.66 -5.73
CA GLY A 121 3.32 -16.23 -6.35
C GLY A 121 2.66 -15.02 -5.68
N VAL A 122 3.19 -14.54 -4.54
CA VAL A 122 2.58 -13.48 -3.73
C VAL A 122 2.38 -12.17 -4.51
N PRO A 123 3.37 -11.62 -5.25
CA PRO A 123 3.17 -10.35 -5.97
C PRO A 123 2.02 -10.39 -6.97
N ALA A 124 1.92 -11.50 -7.72
CA ALA A 124 0.86 -11.70 -8.70
C ALA A 124 -0.51 -11.94 -8.02
N ALA A 125 -0.55 -12.78 -6.99
CA ALA A 125 -1.79 -13.08 -6.25
C ALA A 125 -2.36 -11.84 -5.57
N ALA A 126 -1.51 -11.07 -4.90
CA ALA A 126 -1.86 -9.81 -4.25
C ALA A 126 -2.38 -8.78 -5.26
N THR A 127 -1.70 -8.63 -6.40
CA THR A 127 -2.15 -7.74 -7.49
C THR A 127 -3.51 -8.16 -8.02
N ALA A 128 -3.75 -9.47 -8.22
CA ALA A 128 -5.02 -9.99 -8.68
C ALA A 128 -6.16 -9.74 -7.66
N LEU A 129 -5.89 -9.96 -6.37
CA LEU A 129 -6.84 -9.69 -5.28
C LEU A 129 -7.27 -8.23 -5.24
N LEU A 130 -6.31 -7.29 -5.28
CA LEU A 130 -6.61 -5.86 -5.26
C LEU A 130 -7.40 -5.43 -6.51
N ARG A 131 -7.07 -6.00 -7.68
CA ARG A 131 -7.82 -5.76 -8.92
C ARG A 131 -9.25 -6.31 -8.87
N GLN A 132 -9.44 -7.49 -8.30
CA GLN A 132 -10.77 -8.10 -8.14
C GLN A 132 -11.71 -7.17 -7.37
N TRP A 133 -11.20 -6.50 -6.33
CA TRP A 133 -11.96 -5.55 -5.52
C TRP A 133 -11.90 -4.11 -6.04
N GLN A 134 -11.36 -3.88 -7.23
CA GLN A 134 -11.28 -2.55 -7.86
C GLN A 134 -10.52 -1.49 -7.04
N VAL A 135 -9.56 -1.93 -6.24
CA VAL A 135 -8.66 -1.04 -5.48
C VAL A 135 -7.78 -0.26 -6.47
N PRO A 136 -7.67 1.07 -6.37
CA PRO A 136 -6.75 1.87 -7.18
C PRO A 136 -5.28 1.59 -6.81
N LEU A 137 -4.72 0.53 -7.40
CA LEU A 137 -3.33 0.12 -7.18
C LEU A 137 -2.38 1.02 -7.97
N LEU A 138 -1.58 1.83 -7.28
CA LEU A 138 -0.51 2.64 -7.86
C LEU A 138 0.62 1.78 -8.43
N GLY A 139 0.96 0.71 -7.71
CA GLY A 139 2.00 -0.22 -8.12
C GLY A 139 2.59 -1.03 -6.97
N LEU A 140 3.66 -1.76 -7.30
CA LEU A 140 4.39 -2.62 -6.37
C LEU A 140 5.70 -1.97 -5.95
N LEU A 141 5.98 -1.96 -4.66
CA LEU A 141 7.22 -1.49 -4.08
C LEU A 141 8.02 -2.65 -3.53
N GLN A 142 9.25 -2.85 -4.01
CA GLN A 142 10.16 -3.82 -3.42
C GLN A 142 10.77 -3.24 -2.14
N TRP A 143 10.70 -3.99 -1.03
CA TRP A 143 11.35 -3.64 0.22
C TRP A 143 12.58 -4.53 0.46
N GLY A 144 13.76 -3.89 0.42
CA GLY A 144 15.06 -4.55 0.59
C GLY A 144 15.47 -5.48 -0.56
N GLY A 145 16.59 -6.17 -0.37
CA GLY A 145 17.20 -7.03 -1.39
C GLY A 145 17.83 -6.25 -2.55
N VAL A 146 18.21 -6.97 -3.61
CA VAL A 146 18.79 -6.37 -4.82
C VAL A 146 17.68 -6.03 -5.81
N TRP A 147 17.71 -4.81 -6.35
CA TRP A 147 16.80 -4.42 -7.42
C TRP A 147 17.25 -5.02 -8.76
N GLN A 148 16.36 -5.77 -9.43
CA GLN A 148 16.63 -6.38 -10.72
C GLN A 148 15.61 -5.90 -11.76
N ALA A 149 15.78 -4.68 -12.27
CA ALA A 149 14.82 -4.01 -13.17
C ALA A 149 14.38 -4.89 -14.35
N GLY A 150 15.33 -5.59 -15.00
CA GLY A 150 15.03 -6.46 -16.14
C GLY A 150 14.19 -7.69 -15.79
N GLU A 151 14.28 -8.21 -14.56
CA GLU A 151 13.39 -9.29 -14.10
C GLU A 151 11.99 -8.74 -13.80
N ARG A 152 11.92 -7.62 -13.07
CA ARG A 152 10.66 -6.97 -12.67
C ARG A 152 9.83 -6.53 -13.88
N GLN A 153 10.48 -6.09 -14.95
CA GLN A 153 9.81 -5.77 -16.21
C GLN A 153 9.18 -7.01 -16.88
N ARG A 154 9.81 -8.19 -16.78
CA ARG A 154 9.31 -9.43 -17.41
C ARG A 154 8.11 -10.02 -16.69
N GLU A 155 7.88 -9.65 -15.42
CA GLU A 155 6.72 -10.10 -14.65
C GLU A 155 5.40 -9.48 -15.12
N GLY A 156 5.45 -8.36 -15.86
CA GLY A 156 4.25 -7.64 -16.30
C GLY A 156 3.46 -7.00 -15.15
N LEU A 157 4.05 -6.89 -13.96
CA LEU A 157 3.46 -6.23 -12.79
C LEU A 157 3.85 -4.74 -12.76
N PRO A 158 3.00 -3.87 -12.20
CA PRO A 158 3.24 -2.42 -12.16
C PRO A 158 4.25 -2.04 -11.08
N TRP A 159 5.49 -2.50 -11.19
CA TRP A 159 6.56 -2.17 -10.26
C TRP A 159 6.91 -0.67 -10.27
N LEU A 160 7.09 -0.09 -9.08
CA LEU A 160 7.47 1.30 -8.85
C LEU A 160 8.98 1.45 -8.62
N GLY A 161 9.62 0.45 -8.03
CA GLY A 161 11.05 0.46 -7.74
C GLY A 161 11.40 -0.25 -6.43
N LEU A 162 12.60 0.05 -5.94
CA LEU A 162 13.14 -0.42 -4.67
C LEU A 162 13.09 0.71 -3.64
N LEU A 163 12.67 0.37 -2.42
CA LEU A 163 12.91 1.18 -1.24
C LEU A 163 13.83 0.41 -0.30
N GLU A 164 14.94 1.05 0.07
CA GLU A 164 15.94 0.46 0.96
C GLU A 164 15.65 0.77 2.44
N PRO A 165 15.86 -0.20 3.34
CA PRO A 165 15.93 0.07 4.77
C PRO A 165 17.06 1.05 5.10
N GLU A 166 16.90 1.85 6.16
CA GLU A 166 17.90 2.83 6.59
C GLU A 166 19.26 2.21 6.95
N ASP A 167 19.27 0.97 7.46
CA ASP A 167 20.47 0.33 8.03
C ASP A 167 21.41 -0.33 6.99
N ARG A 168 21.27 -0.03 5.70
CA ARG A 168 22.19 -0.56 4.67
C ARG A 168 23.53 0.21 4.70
N SER A 169 24.31 -0.01 5.74
CA SER A 169 25.59 0.68 6.00
C SER A 169 26.76 0.27 5.07
N ASP A 170 26.59 -0.75 4.20
CA ASP A 170 27.70 -1.36 3.44
C ASP A 170 27.49 -1.45 1.91
N ALA A 171 26.51 -0.74 1.34
CA ALA A 171 26.38 -0.66 -0.11
C ALA A 171 27.06 0.59 -0.67
N ALA A 172 27.79 0.43 -1.78
CA ALA A 172 28.21 1.52 -2.66
C ALA A 172 27.06 2.53 -2.86
N PRO A 173 27.35 3.84 -3.03
CA PRO A 173 26.36 4.90 -2.94
C PRO A 173 25.11 4.52 -3.72
N ALA A 174 23.98 4.41 -3.01
CA ALA A 174 22.70 4.10 -3.60
C ALA A 174 22.42 5.11 -4.71
N ASP A 175 22.56 4.68 -5.96
CA ASP A 175 22.16 5.45 -7.13
C ASP A 175 20.71 5.90 -6.91
N ASP A 176 20.52 7.21 -6.73
CA ASP A 176 19.34 8.06 -6.94
C ASP A 176 17.93 7.42 -6.91
N SER A 177 17.71 6.41 -6.07
CA SER A 177 16.52 5.56 -6.14
C SER A 177 15.29 6.26 -5.56
N GLY A 178 15.49 7.17 -4.60
CA GLY A 178 14.43 7.97 -3.98
C GLY A 178 13.72 8.88 -4.99
N PRO A 179 14.45 9.76 -5.71
CA PRO A 179 13.84 10.62 -6.72
C PRO A 179 13.19 9.88 -7.88
N ALA A 180 13.77 8.76 -8.33
CA ALA A 180 13.14 7.90 -9.33
C ALA A 180 11.83 7.28 -8.83
N LEU A 181 11.80 6.79 -7.59
CA LEU A 181 10.60 6.25 -6.97
C LEU A 181 9.51 7.32 -6.77
N ALA A 182 9.88 8.51 -6.27
CA ALA A 182 8.96 9.63 -6.12
C ALA A 182 8.33 10.03 -7.46
N THR A 183 9.15 10.07 -8.52
CA THR A 183 8.69 10.34 -9.88
C THR A 183 7.73 9.26 -10.37
N ALA A 184 8.06 7.97 -10.15
CA ALA A 184 7.19 6.85 -10.54
C ALA A 184 5.83 6.91 -9.82
N VAL A 185 5.82 7.21 -8.52
CA VAL A 185 4.59 7.38 -7.74
C VAL A 185 3.76 8.55 -8.27
N ALA A 186 4.37 9.72 -8.50
CA ALA A 186 3.67 10.89 -9.02
C ALA A 186 3.07 10.65 -10.42
N LEU A 187 3.82 9.99 -11.31
CA LEU A 187 3.33 9.62 -12.64
C LEU A 187 2.14 8.67 -12.56
N ARG A 188 2.20 7.64 -11.69
CA ARG A 188 1.09 6.70 -11.49
C ARG A 188 -0.12 7.37 -10.86
N TRP A 189 0.09 8.27 -9.92
CA TRP A 189 -0.98 9.07 -9.32
C TRP A 189 -1.76 9.84 -10.38
N SER A 190 -1.06 10.57 -11.25
CA SER A 190 -1.68 11.36 -12.32
C SER A 190 -2.44 10.51 -13.36
N GLN A 191 -2.16 9.21 -13.44
CA GLN A 191 -2.86 8.27 -14.32
C GLN A 191 -4.16 7.76 -13.69
N LEU A 192 -4.21 7.64 -12.35
CA LEU A 192 -5.42 7.25 -11.63
C LEU A 192 -6.47 8.37 -11.61
N GLU A 193 -6.03 9.64 -11.63
CA GLU A 193 -6.92 10.81 -11.64
C GLU A 193 -7.54 11.10 -13.02
N ARG A 194 -7.09 10.42 -14.08
CA ARG A 194 -7.65 10.60 -15.43
C ARG A 194 -8.85 9.65 -15.61
N PRO A 195 -10.06 10.19 -15.87
CA PRO A 195 -11.28 9.40 -16.04
C PRO A 195 -11.29 8.56 -17.33
#